data_AF-A0A3M7HZA4-F1
#
_entry.id   AF-A0A3M7HZA4-F1
#
_cell.length_a   1.000
_cell.length_b   1.000
_cell.length_c   1.000
_cell.angle_alpha   90.00
_cell.angle_beta   90.00
_cell.angle_gamma   90.00
#
_symmetry.space_group_name_H-M   'P 1'
#
loop_
_entity.id
_entity.type
_entity.pdbx_description
1 polymer ?
#
loop_
_entity_poly.entity_id
_entity_poly.type
_entity_poly.pdbx_seq_one_letter_code
_entity_poly.pdbx_strand_id
1 'polypeptide(L)'
;MKFLKVGRVAIISRGRYAGKKVVIVQPQDNGSKKHPFPHAIVAGIDRYPLHVTRRMSKGRQTKRSKVKPFIKVVNYNHIMPTRYTLELEGLKGVVTNDTFTEVSQREEAKKTVKKALEERYVSGKNRWFFTPLREYSGMDGGCKERSLTRWAGF
;
A
#
# COMPACT_ATOMS: atom_id res chain seq x y z
N MET A 1 3.47 2.24 26.41
CA MET A 1 2.84 1.25 25.49
C MET A 1 3.42 1.44 24.10
N LYS A 2 3.98 0.40 23.45
CA LYS A 2 4.58 0.50 22.09
C LYS A 2 3.49 0.37 21.01
N PHE A 3 3.36 1.37 20.13
CA PHE A 3 2.32 1.42 19.09
C PHE A 3 2.72 0.77 17.76
N LEU A 4 4.01 0.58 17.53
CA LEU A 4 4.58 -0.06 16.35
C LEU A 4 4.67 -1.57 16.62
N LYS A 5 3.60 -2.29 16.26
CA LYS A 5 3.50 -3.74 16.40
C LYS A 5 3.25 -4.37 15.03
N VAL A 6 3.48 -5.68 14.94
CA VAL A 6 3.11 -6.48 13.77
C VAL A 6 1.63 -6.28 13.45
N GLY A 7 1.30 -6.14 12.16
CA GLY A 7 -0.08 -5.96 11.70
C GLY A 7 -0.62 -4.53 11.87
N ARG A 8 0.18 -3.58 12.35
CA ARG A 8 -0.20 -2.16 12.35
C ARG A 8 0.02 -1.56 10.96
N VAL A 9 -0.95 -0.76 10.54
CA VAL A 9 -0.87 -0.02 9.28
C VAL A 9 -0.17 1.31 9.52
N ALA A 10 0.70 1.67 8.59
CA ALA A 10 1.39 2.93 8.59
C ALA A 10 1.49 3.52 7.17
N ILE A 11 1.88 4.78 7.09
CA ILE A 11 2.14 5.48 5.83
C ILE A 11 3.62 5.82 5.77
N ILE A 12 4.25 5.65 4.61
CA ILE A 12 5.63 6.09 4.41
C ILE A 12 5.64 7.61 4.18
N SER A 13 6.44 8.33 4.96
CA SER A 13 6.61 9.78 4.85
C SER A 13 7.65 10.19 3.80
N ARG A 14 8.75 9.44 3.65
CA ARG A 14 9.87 9.82 2.76
C ARG A 14 10.35 8.71 1.82
N GLY A 15 11.00 9.13 0.73
CA GLY A 15 11.63 8.26 -0.27
C GLY A 15 10.68 7.84 -1.41
N ARG A 16 11.12 6.91 -2.26
CA ARG A 16 10.39 6.47 -3.46
C ARG A 16 8.93 6.02 -3.21
N TYR A 17 8.64 5.49 -2.03
CA TYR A 17 7.31 4.99 -1.67
C TYR A 17 6.58 5.96 -0.71
N ALA A 18 6.94 7.24 -0.69
CA ALA A 18 6.21 8.25 0.08
C ALA A 18 4.72 8.27 -0.29
N GLY A 19 3.85 8.48 0.70
CA GLY A 19 2.39 8.45 0.54
C GLY A 19 1.81 7.04 0.30
N LYS A 20 2.63 5.99 0.30
CA LYS A 20 2.14 4.60 0.18
C LYS A 20 1.82 4.03 1.55
N LYS A 21 0.73 3.25 1.60
CA LYS A 21 0.26 2.54 2.78
C LYS A 21 1.02 1.23 2.89
N VAL A 22 1.42 0.93 4.12
CA VAL A 22 2.21 -0.24 4.46
C VAL A 22 1.71 -0.90 5.72
N VAL A 23 2.01 -2.19 5.85
CA VAL A 23 1.82 -2.98 7.05
C VAL A 23 3.19 -3.31 7.61
N ILE A 24 3.34 -3.16 8.93
CA ILE A 24 4.53 -3.59 9.65
C ILE A 24 4.49 -5.11 9.79
N VAL A 25 5.46 -5.79 9.18
CA VAL A 25 5.59 -7.25 9.25
C VAL A 25 6.49 -7.64 10.41
N GLN A 26 7.64 -6.95 10.53
CA GLN A 26 8.60 -7.21 11.60
C GLN A 26 9.16 -5.88 12.13
N PRO A 27 8.81 -5.46 13.36
CA PRO A 27 9.47 -4.34 14.02
C PRO A 27 10.86 -4.76 14.53
N GLN A 28 11.85 -3.88 14.39
CA GLN A 28 13.23 -4.05 14.85
C GLN A 28 13.64 -2.81 15.65
N ASP A 29 13.44 -2.87 16.97
CA ASP A 29 13.65 -1.72 17.85
C ASP A 29 15.13 -1.50 18.20
N ASN A 30 15.91 -2.58 18.28
CA ASN A 30 17.31 -2.53 18.77
C ASN A 30 18.35 -2.32 17.65
N GLY A 31 17.90 -2.12 16.41
CA GLY A 31 18.78 -2.08 15.24
C GLY A 31 19.35 -3.45 14.88
N SER A 32 20.03 -3.50 13.74
CA SER A 32 20.70 -4.68 13.20
C SER A 32 22.10 -4.31 12.74
N LYS A 33 23.00 -5.29 12.56
CA LYS A 33 24.36 -5.07 12.02
C LYS A 33 24.36 -4.27 10.70
N LYS A 34 23.36 -4.50 9.84
CA LYS A 34 23.21 -3.79 8.55
C LYS A 34 22.61 -2.38 8.72
N HIS A 35 21.79 -2.17 9.74
CA HIS A 35 21.04 -0.95 9.98
C HIS A 35 21.05 -0.62 11.48
N PRO A 36 21.98 0.23 11.95
CA PRO A 36 22.19 0.49 13.38
C PRO A 36 21.09 1.37 14.02
N PHE A 37 20.02 1.67 13.28
CA PHE A 37 18.90 2.49 13.71
C PHE A 37 17.63 1.65 13.86
N PRO A 38 16.65 2.09 14.67
CA PRO A 38 15.38 1.41 14.80
C PRO A 38 14.59 1.46 13.48
N HIS A 39 14.13 0.29 13.03
CA HIS A 39 13.50 0.13 11.72
C HIS A 39 12.40 -0.92 11.76
N ALA A 40 11.58 -0.95 10.71
CA ALA A 40 10.65 -2.04 10.45
C ALA A 40 10.85 -2.60 9.05
N ILE A 41 10.63 -3.90 8.94
CA ILE A 41 10.35 -4.54 7.68
C ILE A 41 8.87 -4.33 7.38
N VAL A 42 8.59 -3.68 6.25
CA VAL A 42 7.24 -3.33 5.84
C VAL A 42 6.88 -3.97 4.50
N ALA A 43 5.62 -4.36 4.37
CA ALA A 43 5.00 -4.78 3.12
C ALA A 43 3.92 -3.77 2.74
N GLY A 44 3.91 -3.31 1.50
CA GLY A 44 3.05 -2.22 1.07
C GLY A 44 2.54 -2.36 -0.35
N ILE A 45 1.69 -1.41 -0.74
CA ILE A 45 1.11 -1.32 -2.08
C ILE A 45 1.77 -0.17 -2.85
N ASP A 46 2.46 -0.48 -3.95
CA ASP A 46 3.03 0.51 -4.87
C ASP A 46 1.93 1.02 -5.81
N ARG A 47 1.30 0.07 -6.53
CA ARG A 47 0.15 0.32 -7.41
C ARG A 47 -1.12 -0.24 -6.78
N TYR A 48 -2.01 0.67 -6.41
CA TYR A 48 -3.32 0.37 -5.85
C TYR A 48 -4.28 -0.19 -6.90
N PRO A 49 -5.28 -1.00 -6.49
CA PRO A 49 -6.36 -1.39 -7.37
C PRO A 49 -7.17 -0.15 -7.79
N LEU A 50 -7.66 -0.15 -9.02
CA LEU A 50 -8.51 0.92 -9.53
C LEU A 50 -9.97 0.64 -9.19
N HIS A 51 -10.77 1.71 -9.08
CA HIS A 51 -12.20 1.57 -8.84
C HIS A 51 -12.87 0.71 -9.92
N VAL A 52 -13.67 -0.26 -9.47
CA VAL A 52 -14.39 -1.22 -10.31
C VAL A 52 -15.88 -0.88 -10.26
N THR A 53 -16.53 -0.81 -11.43
CA THR A 53 -17.97 -0.58 -11.54
C THR A 53 -18.66 -1.79 -12.19
N ARG A 54 -19.96 -1.98 -11.89
CA ARG A 54 -20.75 -3.13 -12.38
C ARG A 54 -20.82 -3.23 -13.90
N ARG A 55 -20.67 -2.11 -14.63
CA ARG A 55 -20.76 -2.04 -16.10
C ARG A 55 -19.52 -2.59 -16.82
N MET A 56 -18.43 -2.84 -16.10
CA MET A 56 -17.18 -3.31 -16.72
C MET A 56 -17.26 -4.79 -17.10
N SER A 57 -16.60 -5.17 -18.19
CA SER A 57 -16.43 -6.59 -18.53
C SER A 57 -15.54 -7.32 -17.52
N LYS A 58 -15.77 -8.62 -17.32
CA LYS A 58 -15.03 -9.45 -16.35
C LYS A 58 -13.51 -9.31 -16.51
N GLY A 59 -13.00 -9.31 -17.74
CA GLY A 59 -11.57 -9.12 -18.02
C GLY A 59 -11.02 -7.75 -17.59
N ARG A 60 -11.80 -6.66 -17.72
CA ARG A 60 -11.41 -5.34 -17.22
C ARG A 60 -11.45 -5.27 -15.69
N GLN A 61 -12.42 -5.94 -15.07
CA GLN A 61 -12.52 -6.02 -13.61
C GLN A 61 -11.28 -6.71 -13.04
N THR A 62 -10.90 -7.88 -13.56
CA THR A 62 -9.70 -8.61 -13.11
C THR A 62 -8.43 -7.78 -13.30
N LYS A 63 -8.27 -7.05 -14.42
CA LYS A 63 -7.10 -6.20 -14.65
C LYS A 63 -7.02 -5.03 -13.65
N ARG A 64 -8.16 -4.45 -13.24
CA ARG A 64 -8.21 -3.33 -12.28
C ARG A 64 -8.01 -3.75 -10.83
N SER A 65 -8.39 -4.97 -10.47
CA SER A 65 -8.19 -5.54 -9.14
C SER A 65 -6.74 -5.96 -8.83
N LYS A 66 -5.87 -6.01 -9.85
CA LYS A 66 -4.46 -6.39 -9.67
C LYS A 66 -3.71 -5.36 -8.82
N VAL A 67 -2.92 -5.86 -7.87
CA VAL A 67 -2.10 -5.05 -6.97
C VAL A 67 -0.63 -5.28 -7.27
N LYS A 68 0.19 -4.21 -7.21
CA LYS A 68 1.65 -4.33 -7.25
C LYS A 68 2.20 -4.09 -5.84
N PRO A 69 2.64 -5.14 -5.13
CA PRO A 69 3.20 -4.98 -3.80
C PRO A 69 4.69 -4.57 -3.85
N PHE A 70 5.17 -4.06 -2.73
CA PHE A 70 6.60 -3.90 -2.46
C PHE A 70 6.93 -4.33 -1.02
N ILE A 71 8.17 -4.75 -0.83
CA ILE A 71 8.77 -5.02 0.49
C ILE A 71 9.95 -4.08 0.67
N LYS A 72 10.11 -3.51 1.87
CA LYS A 72 11.20 -2.58 2.16
C LYS A 72 11.54 -2.57 3.65
N VAL A 73 12.81 -2.32 3.96
CA VAL A 73 13.25 -1.93 5.30
C VAL A 73 13.18 -0.41 5.43
N VAL A 74 12.47 0.09 6.44
CA VAL A 74 12.20 1.51 6.63
C VAL A 74 12.48 1.90 8.08
N ASN A 75 13.24 2.98 8.29
CA ASN A 75 13.47 3.58 9.60
C ASN A 75 12.16 4.16 10.15
N TYR A 76 11.91 4.01 11.46
CA TYR A 76 10.69 4.50 12.11
C TYR A 76 10.42 6.00 11.92
N ASN A 77 11.45 6.84 11.80
CA ASN A 77 11.28 8.27 11.55
C ASN A 77 10.58 8.56 10.20
N HIS A 78 10.62 7.62 9.28
CA HIS A 78 10.05 7.74 7.94
C HIS A 78 8.66 7.07 7.85
N ILE A 79 8.11 6.66 8.99
CA ILE A 79 6.84 5.97 9.11
C ILE A 79 5.88 6.86 9.92
N MET A 80 4.75 7.19 9.32
CA MET A 80 3.63 7.82 10.02
C MET A 80 2.69 6.70 10.50
N PRO A 81 2.61 6.41 11.81
CA PRO A 81 1.73 5.37 12.32
C PRO A 81 0.27 5.79 12.14
N THR A 82 -0.59 4.82 11.86
CA THR A 82 -2.03 5.06 11.77
C THR A 82 -2.81 4.26 12.80
N ARG A 83 -4.08 4.63 13.00
CA ARG A 83 -4.99 3.91 13.90
C ARG A 83 -5.34 2.49 13.40
N TYR A 84 -5.23 2.26 12.10
CA TYR A 84 -5.74 1.05 11.45
C TYR A 84 -4.85 -0.17 11.70
N THR A 85 -5.49 -1.33 11.75
CA THR A 85 -4.85 -2.65 11.81
C THR A 85 -5.15 -3.41 10.53
N LEU A 86 -4.22 -4.27 10.15
CA LEU A 86 -4.37 -5.20 9.06
C LEU A 86 -3.62 -6.48 9.43
N GLU A 87 -4.37 -7.45 9.93
CA GLU A 87 -3.84 -8.75 10.30
C GLU A 87 -3.67 -9.57 9.03
N LEU A 88 -2.42 -9.85 8.66
CA LEU A 88 -2.05 -10.76 7.58
C LEU A 88 -1.33 -11.95 8.19
N GLU A 89 -2.09 -12.96 8.60
CA GLU A 89 -1.56 -14.20 9.16
C GLU A 89 -0.57 -14.88 8.22
N GLY A 90 -0.80 -14.81 6.89
CA GLY A 90 0.09 -15.40 5.87
C GLY A 90 1.37 -14.62 5.55
N LEU A 91 1.64 -13.45 6.14
CA LEU A 91 2.88 -12.69 5.91
C LEU A 91 3.92 -12.86 7.01
N LYS A 92 3.53 -13.43 8.14
CA LYS A 92 4.42 -13.61 9.29
C LYS A 92 5.42 -14.73 8.96
N GLY A 93 6.68 -14.36 8.79
CA GLY A 93 7.78 -15.29 8.45
C GLY A 93 8.17 -15.34 6.97
N VAL A 94 7.35 -14.80 6.07
CA VAL A 94 7.67 -14.76 4.62
C VAL A 94 8.65 -13.62 4.30
N VAL A 95 8.62 -12.54 5.07
CA VAL A 95 9.50 -11.38 4.86
C VAL A 95 10.42 -11.25 6.07
N THR A 96 11.64 -11.77 5.94
CA THR A 96 12.71 -11.68 6.94
C THR A 96 13.89 -10.83 6.41
N ASN A 97 14.88 -10.56 7.25
CA ASN A 97 16.07 -9.81 6.84
C ASN A 97 16.89 -10.52 5.73
N ASP A 98 16.80 -11.84 5.64
CA ASP A 98 17.55 -12.63 4.66
C ASP A 98 16.89 -12.57 3.28
N THR A 99 15.57 -12.38 3.22
CA THR A 99 14.86 -12.17 1.95
C THR A 99 15.37 -10.95 1.17
N PHE A 100 16.14 -10.06 1.81
CA PHE A 100 16.72 -8.90 1.17
C PHE A 100 18.11 -9.15 0.57
N THR A 101 18.80 -10.27 0.79
CA THR A 101 20.12 -10.49 0.16
C THR A 101 19.99 -10.94 -1.28
N GLU A 102 19.10 -11.89 -1.55
CA GLU A 102 18.93 -12.49 -2.88
C GLU A 102 17.74 -11.92 -3.64
N VAL A 103 17.92 -11.68 -4.95
CA VAL A 103 16.87 -11.09 -5.80
C VAL A 103 15.72 -12.07 -6.03
N SER A 104 16.03 -13.35 -6.21
CA SER A 104 15.07 -14.47 -6.34
C SER A 104 14.09 -14.51 -5.17
N GLN A 105 14.61 -14.49 -3.94
CA GLN A 105 13.79 -14.51 -2.72
C GLN A 105 12.90 -13.27 -2.59
N ARG A 106 13.39 -12.09 -3.01
CA ARG A 106 12.58 -10.86 -3.06
C ARG A 106 11.40 -10.98 -4.02
N GLU A 107 11.58 -11.65 -5.15
CA GLU A 107 10.50 -11.85 -6.12
C GLU A 107 9.46 -12.84 -5.63
N GLU A 108 9.89 -13.92 -4.99
CA GLU A 108 8.99 -14.91 -4.37
C GLU A 108 8.17 -14.28 -3.23
N ALA A 109 8.81 -13.52 -2.34
CA ALA A 109 8.14 -12.78 -1.29
C ALA A 109 7.12 -11.76 -1.84
N LYS A 110 7.40 -11.12 -2.99
CA LYS A 110 6.41 -10.24 -3.64
C LYS A 110 5.24 -11.02 -4.21
N LYS A 111 5.45 -12.22 -4.76
CA LYS A 111 4.38 -13.07 -5.29
C LYS A 111 3.42 -13.53 -4.19
N THR A 112 3.95 -13.92 -3.03
CA THR A 112 3.13 -14.31 -1.86
C THR A 112 2.37 -13.12 -1.29
N VAL A 113 3.02 -11.97 -1.11
CA VAL A 113 2.36 -10.72 -0.66
C VAL A 113 1.26 -10.29 -1.63
N LYS A 114 1.50 -10.44 -2.94
CA LYS A 114 0.50 -10.11 -3.96
C LYS A 114 -0.77 -10.93 -3.80
N LYS A 115 -0.65 -12.26 -3.68
CA LYS A 115 -1.79 -13.17 -3.51
C LYS A 115 -2.61 -12.80 -2.28
N ALA A 116 -1.95 -12.63 -1.13
CA ALA A 116 -2.61 -12.28 0.13
C ALA A 116 -3.36 -10.93 0.07
N LEU A 117 -2.79 -9.92 -0.62
CA LEU A 117 -3.44 -8.62 -0.77
C LEU A 117 -4.60 -8.63 -1.77
N GLU A 118 -4.49 -9.41 -2.85
CA GLU A 118 -5.57 -9.56 -3.84
C GLU A 118 -6.78 -10.30 -3.23
N GLU A 119 -6.56 -11.37 -2.46
CA GLU A 119 -7.62 -12.08 -1.73
C GLU A 119 -8.35 -11.17 -0.74
N ARG A 120 -7.60 -10.37 0.03
CA ARG A 120 -8.17 -9.39 0.97
C ARG A 120 -8.99 -8.33 0.24
N TYR A 121 -8.53 -7.84 -0.91
CA TYR A 121 -9.27 -6.85 -1.69
C TYR A 121 -10.60 -7.42 -2.21
N VAL A 122 -10.60 -8.67 -2.71
CA VAL A 122 -11.83 -9.35 -3.16
C VAL A 122 -12.82 -9.56 -2.02
N SER A 123 -12.33 -9.84 -0.81
CA SER A 123 -13.18 -9.94 0.39
C SER A 123 -13.84 -8.62 0.81
N GLY A 124 -13.45 -7.48 0.22
CA GLY A 124 -14.00 -6.16 0.55
C GLY A 124 -13.55 -5.58 1.90
N LYS A 125 -12.65 -6.26 2.62
CA LYS A 125 -12.12 -5.81 3.92
C LYS A 125 -11.08 -4.70 3.74
N ASN A 126 -10.89 -3.89 4.79
CA ASN A 126 -9.85 -2.85 4.85
C ASN A 126 -9.87 -1.87 3.66
N ARG A 127 -11.05 -1.37 3.27
CA ARG A 127 -11.24 -0.44 2.14
C ARG A 127 -10.30 0.77 2.18
N TRP A 128 -10.02 1.29 3.38
CA TRP A 128 -9.07 2.39 3.55
C TRP A 128 -7.67 2.01 3.07
N PHE A 129 -7.18 0.80 3.33
CA PHE A 129 -5.84 0.37 2.93
C PHE A 129 -5.67 0.30 1.41
N PHE A 130 -6.69 -0.13 0.68
CA PHE A 130 -6.66 -0.27 -0.78
C PHE A 130 -6.99 1.03 -1.53
N THR A 131 -7.52 2.04 -0.84
CA THR A 131 -7.79 3.34 -1.44
C THR A 131 -6.50 4.18 -1.42
N PRO A 132 -6.04 4.73 -2.56
CA PRO A 132 -4.84 5.58 -2.56
C PRO A 132 -5.07 6.84 -1.72
N LEU A 133 -4.03 7.31 -1.03
CA LEU A 133 -4.03 8.66 -0.46
C LEU A 133 -4.01 9.65 -1.62
N ARG A 134 -4.99 10.54 -1.65
CA ARG A 134 -4.99 11.66 -2.59
C ARG A 134 -4.19 12.77 -1.95
N GLU A 135 -3.15 13.20 -2.64
CA GLU A 135 -2.53 14.48 -2.35
C GLU A 135 -3.54 15.55 -2.75
N TYR A 136 -3.96 16.39 -1.79
CA TYR A 136 -4.65 17.63 -2.12
C TYR A 136 -3.58 18.58 -2.66
N SER A 137 -3.10 18.34 -3.89
CA SER A 137 -2.49 19.41 -4.66
C SER A 137 -3.58 20.47 -4.83
N GLY A 138 -3.29 21.70 -4.46
CA GLY A 138 -4.25 22.77 -4.23
C GLY A 138 -5.33 22.94 -5.30
N MET A 139 -6.36 23.66 -4.89
CA MET A 139 -7.32 24.31 -5.78
C MET A 139 -6.56 25.19 -6.79
N ASP A 140 -6.05 24.60 -7.87
CA ASP A 140 -5.80 25.35 -9.08
C ASP A 140 -7.18 25.63 -9.68
N GLY A 141 -7.57 26.89 -9.58
CA GLY A 141 -8.81 27.46 -10.08
C GLY A 141 -9.01 27.14 -11.55
N GLY A 142 -9.73 26.06 -11.81
CA GLY A 142 -10.35 25.76 -13.08
C GLY A 142 -11.77 25.38 -12.79
N CYS A 143 -12.63 26.39 -12.62
CA CYS A 143 -14.06 26.22 -12.83
C CYS A 143 -14.20 25.56 -14.22
N LYS A 144 -14.38 24.24 -14.27
CA LYS A 144 -14.83 23.58 -15.49
C LYS A 144 -16.24 24.06 -15.69
N GLU A 145 -16.34 25.16 -16.42
CA GLU A 145 -17.53 25.66 -17.06
C GLU A 145 -18.20 24.44 -17.71
N ARG A 146 -19.26 23.99 -17.05
CA ARG A 146 -20.15 22.97 -17.56
C ARG A 146 -20.73 23.58 -18.82
N SER A 147 -20.22 23.12 -19.96
CA SER A 147 -20.85 23.12 -21.28
C SER A 147 -22.32 23.58 -21.23
N LEU A 148 -22.53 24.89 -21.31
CA LEU A 148 -23.81 25.55 -21.56
C LEU A 148 -23.85 25.94 -23.03
N THR A 149 -23.67 24.94 -23.90
CA THR A 149 -23.97 25.04 -25.33
C THR A 149 -24.53 23.71 -25.78
N ARG A 150 -25.71 23.38 -25.24
CA ARG A 150 -26.58 22.38 -25.85
C ARG A 150 -28.06 22.64 -25.63
N TRP A 151 -28.50 23.91 -25.58
CA TRP A 151 -29.92 24.28 -25.69
C TRP A 151 -30.01 25.70 -26.28
N ALA A 152 -29.94 25.78 -27.60
CA ALA A 152 -30.48 26.89 -28.39
C ALA A 152 -30.72 26.34 -29.80
N GLY A 153 -31.73 25.48 -29.90
CA GLY A 153 -32.42 25.19 -31.15
C GLY A 153 -33.82 25.76 -31.00
N PHE A 154 -33.94 27.06 -31.26
CA PHE A 154 -35.13 27.81 -31.67
C PHE A 154 -34.63 29.19 -32.12
#